data_AF-A0AAV2SFN1-F1
#
_entry.id   AF-A0AAV2SFN1-F1
#
_cell.length_a   1.000
_cell.length_b   1.000
_cell.length_c   1.000
_cell.angle_alpha   90.00
_cell.angle_beta   90.00
_cell.angle_gamma   90.00
#
_symmetry.space_group_name_H-M   'P 1'
#
loop_
_entity.id
_entity.type
_entity.pdbx_description
1 polymer ?
#
loop_
_entity_poly.entity_id
_entity_poly.type
_entity_poly.pdbx_seq_one_letter_code
_entity_poly.pdbx_strand_id
1 'polypeptide(L)'
;DITKCKELVEYFRKTWLHTTLFCKEHWCWFKQSIRTNNDVEGWHTKLNRKGAKLRLYDLIMVLGREANDVHTTVELVRHERLSRKQTFKTKACEKAINEFW
;
A
#
# COMPACT_ATOMS: atom_id res chain seq x y z
N ASP A 1 14.58 26.94 8.61
CA ASP A 1 15.68 27.33 7.70
C ASP A 1 15.22 27.08 6.26
N ILE A 2 14.81 28.14 5.56
CA ILE A 2 14.11 28.07 4.26
C ILE A 2 15.03 27.56 3.14
N THR A 3 16.35 27.78 3.27
CA THR A 3 17.36 27.40 2.29
C THR A 3 17.48 25.88 2.19
N LYS A 4 17.50 25.18 3.33
CA LYS A 4 17.51 23.71 3.39
C LYS A 4 16.28 23.08 2.75
N CYS A 5 15.10 23.70 2.90
CA CYS A 5 13.89 23.24 2.22
C CYS A 5 14.00 23.38 0.70
N LYS A 6 14.58 24.46 0.19
CA LYS A 6 14.80 24.65 -1.25
C LYS A 6 15.77 23.62 -1.82
N GLU A 7 16.85 23.35 -1.11
CA GLU A 7 17.84 22.32 -1.50
C GLU A 7 17.21 20.92 -1.54
N LEU A 8 16.40 20.58 -0.52
CA LEU A 8 15.69 19.31 -0.48
C LEU A 8 14.69 19.17 -1.64
N VAL A 9 13.93 20.22 -1.93
CA VAL A 9 12.97 20.23 -3.05
C VAL A 9 13.69 20.06 -4.38
N GLU A 10 14.83 20.72 -4.57
CA GLU A 10 15.58 20.62 -5.82
C GLU A 10 16.26 19.27 -5.99
N TYR A 11 16.81 18.71 -4.91
CA TYR A 11 17.27 17.31 -4.88
C TYR A 11 16.13 16.36 -5.25
N PHE A 12 14.95 16.52 -4.66
CA PHE A 12 13.81 15.67 -4.94
C PHE A 12 13.39 15.76 -6.41
N ARG A 13 13.33 16.97 -6.97
CA ARG A 13 13.00 17.20 -8.38
C ARG A 13 13.95 16.46 -9.30
N LYS A 14 15.26 16.61 -9.10
CA LYS A 14 16.29 16.00 -9.95
C LYS A 14 16.34 14.49 -9.82
N THR A 15 16.28 13.99 -8.60
CA THR A 15 16.49 12.58 -8.30
C THR A 15 15.24 11.73 -8.54
N TRP A 16 14.04 12.26 -8.25
CA TRP A 16 12.81 11.46 -8.25
C TRP A 16 11.81 11.89 -9.33
N LEU A 17 11.73 13.19 -9.65
CA LEU A 17 10.72 13.70 -10.58
C LEU A 17 11.16 13.63 -12.05
N HIS A 18 12.44 13.90 -12.33
CA HIS A 18 12.98 14.04 -13.70
C HIS A 18 13.95 12.92 -14.11
N THR A 19 14.26 11.98 -13.22
CA THR A 19 15.12 10.85 -13.55
C THR A 19 14.40 9.85 -14.47
N THR A 20 15.15 9.20 -15.35
CA THR A 20 14.67 8.07 -16.16
C THR A 20 14.92 6.72 -15.50
N LEU A 21 15.73 6.67 -14.43
CA LEU A 21 16.04 5.43 -13.70
C LEU A 21 14.89 5.01 -12.77
N PHE A 22 14.29 5.99 -12.08
CA PHE A 22 13.14 5.80 -11.19
C PHE A 22 12.01 6.74 -11.60
N CYS A 23 11.37 6.43 -12.73
CA CYS A 23 10.23 7.21 -13.23
C CYS A 23 9.13 7.34 -12.17
N LYS A 24 8.36 8.45 -12.24
CA LYS A 24 7.28 8.76 -11.30
C LYS A 24 6.30 7.60 -11.12
N GLU A 25 6.06 6.81 -12.16
CA GLU A 25 5.14 5.68 -12.14
C GLU A 25 5.59 4.57 -11.17
N HIS A 26 6.88 4.49 -10.85
CA HIS A 26 7.44 3.48 -9.97
C HIS A 26 7.25 3.79 -8.47
N TRP A 27 7.04 5.06 -8.11
CA TRP A 27 7.03 5.50 -6.71
C TRP A 27 5.85 6.43 -6.36
N CYS A 28 5.29 7.13 -7.34
CA CYS A 28 4.18 8.06 -7.16
C CYS A 28 2.84 7.35 -7.45
N TRP A 29 2.19 6.91 -6.38
CA TRP A 29 0.86 6.28 -6.42
C TRP A 29 -0.30 7.29 -6.41
N PHE A 30 -0.09 8.48 -6.97
CA PHE A 30 -1.10 9.55 -7.01
C PHE A 30 -2.25 9.18 -7.95
N LYS A 31 -3.51 9.35 -7.48
CA LYS A 31 -4.76 8.92 -8.16
C LYS A 31 -4.85 7.42 -8.53
N GLN A 32 -4.02 6.56 -7.94
CA GLN A 32 -4.07 5.12 -8.11
C GLN A 32 -4.88 4.46 -6.98
N SER A 33 -5.80 3.55 -7.32
CA SER A 33 -6.73 2.93 -6.34
C SER A 33 -6.07 1.83 -5.51
N ILE A 34 -5.12 1.11 -6.10
CA ILE A 34 -4.31 0.06 -5.47
C ILE A 34 -3.05 0.75 -4.97
N ARG A 35 -2.67 0.60 -3.69
CA ARG A 35 -1.42 1.17 -3.16
C ARG A 35 -0.58 0.01 -2.65
N THR A 36 0.18 -0.61 -3.56
CA THR A 36 0.90 -1.86 -3.30
C THR A 36 1.73 -1.82 -2.02
N ASN A 37 2.40 -0.69 -1.73
CA ASN A 37 3.14 -0.54 -0.48
C ASN A 37 2.25 -0.63 0.76
N ASN A 38 1.12 0.10 0.77
CA ASN A 38 0.18 0.08 1.88
C ASN A 38 -0.48 -1.28 2.06
N ASP A 39 -0.73 -1.99 0.97
CA ASP A 39 -1.31 -3.34 1.00
C ASP A 39 -0.30 -4.34 1.60
N VAL A 40 0.98 -4.27 1.21
CA VAL A 40 2.07 -5.10 1.76
C VAL A 40 2.35 -4.77 3.23
N GLU A 41 2.47 -3.48 3.58
CA GLU A 41 2.64 -3.03 4.97
C GLU A 41 1.45 -3.45 5.85
N GLY A 42 0.23 -3.35 5.32
CA GLY A 42 -0.98 -3.80 5.98
C GLY A 42 -0.99 -5.32 6.20
N TRP A 43 -0.55 -6.09 5.21
CA TRP A 43 -0.39 -7.54 5.32
C TRP A 43 0.67 -7.90 6.38
N HIS A 44 1.86 -7.30 6.33
CA HIS A 44 2.90 -7.47 7.36
C HIS A 44 2.40 -7.15 8.76
N THR A 45 1.68 -6.04 8.92
CA THR A 45 1.13 -5.63 10.23
C THR A 45 0.12 -6.66 10.75
N LYS A 46 -0.77 -7.18 9.90
CA LYS A 46 -1.69 -8.26 10.27
C LYS A 46 -0.96 -9.54 10.65
N LEU A 47 0.03 -9.94 9.86
CA LEU A 47 0.82 -11.13 10.12
C LEU A 47 1.57 -11.01 11.46
N ASN A 48 2.22 -9.87 11.70
CA ASN A 48 2.90 -9.60 12.98
C ASN A 48 1.92 -9.64 14.16
N ARG A 49 0.71 -9.08 14.01
CA ARG A 49 -0.32 -9.18 15.07
C ARG A 49 -0.74 -10.61 15.37
N LYS A 50 -0.85 -11.48 14.36
CA LYS A 50 -1.26 -12.88 14.52
C LYS A 50 -0.09 -13.79 14.95
N GLY A 51 1.14 -13.46 14.53
CA GLY A 51 2.29 -14.36 14.55
C GLY A 51 3.43 -13.99 15.50
N ALA A 52 3.50 -12.76 16.02
CA ALA A 52 4.67 -12.27 16.75
C ALA A 52 5.03 -13.04 18.04
N LYS A 53 4.11 -13.83 18.59
CA LYS A 53 4.33 -14.65 19.80
C LYS A 53 4.06 -16.14 19.59
N LEU A 54 3.93 -16.58 18.35
CA LEU A 54 3.68 -17.98 18.03
C LEU A 54 4.97 -18.79 18.06
N ARG A 55 4.87 -20.06 18.47
CA ARG A 55 5.96 -21.02 18.26
C ARG A 55 6.09 -21.30 16.76
N LEU A 56 7.27 -21.75 16.33
CA LEU A 56 7.56 -21.97 14.90
C LEU A 56 6.48 -22.79 14.18
N TYR A 57 6.04 -23.91 14.75
CA TYR A 57 5.01 -24.76 14.15
C TYR A 57 3.65 -24.06 14.01
N ASP A 58 3.25 -23.28 15.02
CA ASP A 58 2.01 -22.49 14.99
C ASP A 58 2.09 -21.38 13.93
N LEU A 59 3.27 -20.75 13.81
CA LEU A 59 3.54 -19.75 12.77
C LEU A 59 3.46 -20.34 11.37
N ILE A 60 4.05 -21.52 11.14
CA ILE A 60 3.99 -22.23 9.85
C ILE A 60 2.53 -22.49 9.43
N MET A 61 1.67 -22.91 10.37
CA MET A 61 0.24 -23.11 10.07
C MET A 61 -0.48 -21.80 9.71
N VAL A 62 -0.14 -20.68 10.36
CA VAL A 62 -0.71 -19.37 10.02
C VAL A 62 -0.25 -18.91 8.64
N LEU A 63 1.04 -19.05 8.34
CA LEU A 63 1.61 -18.72 7.03
C LEU A 63 0.98 -19.57 5.91
N GLY A 64 0.78 -20.87 6.14
CA GLY A 64 0.12 -21.75 5.18
C GLY A 64 -1.32 -21.34 4.87
N ARG A 65 -2.08 -20.90 5.89
CA ARG A 65 -3.44 -20.36 5.68
C ARG A 65 -3.42 -19.05 4.91
N GLU A 66 -2.57 -18.11 5.29
CA GLU A 66 -2.45 -16.83 4.58
C GLU A 66 -2.06 -17.03 3.10
N ALA A 67 -1.17 -17.97 2.78
CA ALA A 67 -0.81 -18.29 1.39
C ALA A 67 -2.01 -18.79 0.56
N ASN A 68 -2.86 -19.65 1.13
CA ASN A 68 -4.08 -20.13 0.48
C ASN A 68 -5.16 -19.04 0.34
N ASP A 69 -5.27 -18.17 1.35
CA ASP A 69 -6.23 -17.06 1.35
C ASP A 69 -5.87 -16.02 0.28
N VAL A 70 -4.57 -15.78 0.03
CA VAL A 70 -4.11 -14.90 -1.06
C VAL A 70 -4.57 -15.43 -2.42
N HIS A 71 -4.41 -16.73 -2.68
CA HIS A 71 -4.88 -17.32 -3.94
C HIS A 71 -6.39 -17.15 -4.12
N THR A 72 -7.17 -17.45 -3.08
CA THR A 72 -8.63 -17.27 -3.08
C THR A 72 -9.02 -15.81 -3.31
N THR A 73 -8.31 -14.87 -2.68
CA THR A 73 -8.54 -13.43 -2.84
C THR A 73 -8.27 -12.99 -4.28
N VAL A 74 -7.20 -13.48 -4.92
CA VAL A 74 -6.89 -13.18 -6.32
C VAL A 74 -8.01 -13.66 -7.24
N GLU A 75 -8.51 -14.89 -7.05
CA GLU A 75 -9.62 -15.41 -7.86
C GLU A 75 -10.93 -14.63 -7.63
N LEU A 76 -11.24 -14.25 -6.39
CA LEU A 76 -12.42 -13.43 -6.12
C LEU A 76 -12.32 -12.03 -6.74
N VAL A 77 -11.12 -11.43 -6.79
CA VAL A 77 -10.88 -10.16 -7.50
C VAL A 77 -11.01 -10.35 -9.00
N ARG A 78 -10.44 -11.42 -9.57
CA ARG A 78 -10.55 -11.75 -11.01
C ARG A 78 -11.99 -11.90 -11.47
N HIS A 79 -12.84 -12.47 -10.63
CA HIS A 79 -14.26 -12.64 -10.91
C HIS A 79 -15.12 -11.44 -10.47
N GLU A 80 -14.52 -10.33 -10.02
CA GLU A 80 -15.21 -9.14 -9.50
C GLU A 80 -16.16 -9.42 -8.33
N ARG A 81 -15.92 -10.52 -7.61
CA ARG A 81 -16.73 -10.98 -6.46
C ARG A 81 -16.21 -10.43 -5.13
N LEU A 82 -15.11 -9.68 -5.15
CA LEU A 82 -14.55 -9.02 -3.98
C LEU A 82 -14.63 -7.51 -4.15
N SER A 83 -15.26 -6.83 -3.19
CA SER A 83 -15.28 -5.38 -3.13
C SER A 83 -14.51 -4.86 -1.92
N ARG A 84 -13.83 -3.73 -2.11
CA ARG A 84 -13.09 -3.07 -1.03
C ARG A 84 -14.07 -2.53 0.01
N LYS A 85 -13.92 -2.97 1.26
CA LYS A 85 -14.63 -2.35 2.38
C LYS A 85 -13.97 -1.04 2.77
N GLN A 86 -14.61 0.08 2.46
CA GLN A 86 -14.21 1.41 2.94
C GLN A 86 -15.20 1.89 4.01
N THR A 87 -14.68 2.57 5.04
CA THR A 87 -15.53 3.24 6.03
C THR A 87 -16.10 4.54 5.47
N PHE A 88 -17.19 5.04 6.06
CA PHE A 88 -17.77 6.34 5.69
C PHE A 88 -16.73 7.47 5.77
N LYS A 89 -15.94 7.52 6.85
CA LYS A 89 -14.88 8.53 7.02
C LYS A 89 -13.83 8.45 5.92
N THR A 90 -13.40 7.24 5.57
CA THR A 90 -12.41 7.03 4.49
C THR A 90 -12.97 7.46 3.15
N LYS A 91 -14.22 7.10 2.83
CA LYS A 91 -14.89 7.51 1.59
C LYS A 91 -15.05 9.03 1.50
N ALA A 92 -15.45 9.67 2.59
CA ALA A 92 -15.61 11.13 2.64
C ALA A 92 -14.28 11.86 2.41
N CYS A 93 -13.20 11.40 3.05
CA CYS A 93 -11.87 11.96 2.87
C CYS A 93 -11.35 11.74 1.45
N GLU A 94 -11.51 10.54 0.90
CA GLU A 94 -11.13 10.23 -0.49
C GLU A 94 -11.90 11.08 -1.50
N LYS A 95 -13.20 11.28 -1.27
CA LYS A 95 -14.03 12.17 -2.09
C LYS A 95 -13.55 13.63 -2.02
N ALA A 96 -13.31 14.16 -0.82
CA ALA A 96 -12.81 15.53 -0.65
C ALA A 96 -11.44 15.73 -1.31
N ILE A 97 -10.55 14.75 -1.21
CA ILE A 97 -9.26 14.76 -1.92
C ILE A 97 -9.51 14.80 -3.43
N ASN A 98 -10.36 13.93 -3.97
CA ASN A 98 -10.64 13.89 -5.40
C ASN A 98 -11.33 15.18 -5.92
N GLU A 99 -12.16 15.84 -5.12
CA GLU A 99 -12.81 17.11 -5.47
C GLU A 99 -11.85 18.31 -5.40
N PHE A 100 -10.87 18.28 -4.48
CA PHE A 100 -9.86 19.33 -4.34
C PHE A 100 -8.81 19.32 -5.45
N TRP A 101 -8.57 18.15 -6.08
CA TRP A 101 -7.53 17.93 -7.09
C TRP A 101 -8.06 17.72 -8.52
#